data_AF-A0A9W6UFG8-F1
#
_entry.id   AF-A0A9W6UFG8-F1
#
_cell.length_a   1.000
_cell.length_b   1.000
_cell.length_c   1.000
_cell.angle_alpha   90.00
_cell.angle_beta   90.00
_cell.angle_gamma   90.00
#
_symmetry.space_group_name_H-M   'P 1'
#
loop_
_entity.id
_entity.type
_entity.pdbx_description
1 polymer ?
#
loop_
_entity_poly.entity_id
_entity_poly.type
_entity_poly.pdbx_seq_one_letter_code
_entity_poly.pdbx_strand_id
1 'polypeptide(L)'
;MMARYVRIRDEIKKVEAVFDLIPKAAMQRKIEALLADLRVFHSVTIKLQAEDLTLADVRALFDSVAQHFPSMKPKVSASASIVHSPTFEAAIVKVLSCSMNAIDVLLL
;
A
#
# COMPACT_ATOMS: atom_id res chain seq x y z
N MET A 1 -5.88 -15.32 -4.60
CA MET A 1 -5.18 -16.63 -4.68
C MET A 1 -4.52 -17.04 -3.37
N MET A 2 -3.60 -16.24 -2.79
CA MET A 2 -2.84 -16.63 -1.58
C MET A 2 -3.69 -16.84 -0.33
N ALA A 3 -4.70 -16.00 -0.09
CA ALA A 3 -5.64 -16.19 1.02
C ALA A 3 -6.37 -17.54 0.94
N ARG A 4 -6.73 -17.96 -0.27
CA ARG A 4 -7.35 -19.27 -0.51
C ARG A 4 -6.37 -20.39 -0.20
N TYR A 5 -5.13 -20.31 -0.67
CA TYR A 5 -4.08 -21.28 -0.36
C TYR A 5 -3.90 -21.45 1.16
N VAL A 6 -3.72 -20.35 1.90
CA VAL A 6 -3.56 -20.38 3.36
C VAL A 6 -4.77 -21.03 4.06
N ARG A 7 -5.98 -20.76 3.59
CA ARG A 7 -7.22 -21.36 4.13
C ARG A 7 -7.31 -22.87 3.94
N ILE A 8 -6.81 -23.41 2.83
CA ILE A 8 -6.99 -24.84 2.47
C ILE A 8 -5.74 -25.71 2.72
N ARG A 9 -4.60 -25.10 3.05
CA ARG A 9 -3.31 -25.81 3.11
C ARG A 9 -3.30 -27.02 4.04
N ASP A 10 -4.04 -26.98 5.15
CA ASP A 10 -4.02 -28.05 6.14
C ASP A 10 -4.83 -29.27 5.67
N GLU A 11 -5.81 -29.05 4.79
CA GLU A 11 -6.49 -30.14 4.08
C GLU A 11 -5.62 -30.69 2.94
N ILE A 12 -4.90 -29.83 2.21
CA ILE A 12 -3.97 -30.26 1.15
C ILE A 12 -2.89 -31.20 1.71
N LYS A 13 -2.39 -30.96 2.94
CA LYS A 13 -1.42 -31.83 3.62
C LYS A 13 -1.86 -33.28 3.81
N LYS A 14 -3.17 -33.54 3.76
CA LYS A 14 -3.72 -34.89 3.93
C LYS A 14 -3.78 -35.67 2.61
N VAL A 15 -3.55 -35.01 1.48
CA VAL A 15 -3.63 -35.62 0.15
C VAL A 15 -2.24 -36.08 -0.28
N GLU A 16 -2.00 -37.38 -0.23
CA GLU A 16 -0.71 -38.02 -0.51
C GLU A 16 -0.16 -37.64 -1.90
N ALA A 17 -1.02 -37.63 -2.92
CA ALA A 17 -0.65 -37.33 -4.31
C ALA A 17 -0.03 -35.93 -4.52
N VAL A 18 -0.19 -35.01 -3.57
CA VAL A 18 0.35 -33.64 -3.66
C VAL A 18 1.30 -33.30 -2.51
N PHE A 19 1.64 -34.27 -1.66
CA PHE A 19 2.48 -34.07 -0.48
C PHE A 19 3.84 -33.44 -0.83
N ASP A 20 4.50 -33.95 -1.87
CA ASP A 20 5.81 -33.46 -2.34
C ASP A 20 5.75 -32.05 -2.96
N LEU A 21 4.54 -31.55 -3.26
CA LEU A 21 4.32 -30.20 -3.80
C LEU A 21 4.11 -29.16 -2.70
N ILE A 22 3.99 -29.58 -1.43
CA ILE A 22 3.68 -28.68 -0.32
C ILE A 22 4.94 -27.88 0.07
N PRO A 23 4.85 -26.54 0.10
CA PRO A 23 5.96 -25.71 0.55
C PRO A 23 6.44 -26.09 1.96
N LYS A 24 7.76 -26.16 2.13
CA LYS A 24 8.40 -26.36 3.44
C LYS A 24 7.99 -25.27 4.43
N ALA A 25 8.07 -25.56 5.73
CA ALA A 25 7.68 -24.65 6.81
C ALA A 25 8.30 -23.23 6.69
N ALA A 26 9.56 -23.12 6.26
CA ALA A 26 10.20 -21.82 6.04
C ALA A 26 9.52 -21.01 4.93
N MET A 27 9.16 -21.66 3.82
CA MET A 27 8.41 -21.02 2.74
C MET A 27 6.97 -20.70 3.17
N GLN A 28 6.34 -21.58 3.96
CA GLN A 28 5.01 -21.34 4.49
C GLN A 28 4.93 -20.06 5.34
N ARG A 29 5.94 -19.81 6.19
CA ARG A 29 6.05 -18.55 6.94
C ARG A 29 6.20 -17.33 6.03
N LYS A 30 6.96 -17.43 4.94
CA LYS A 30 7.08 -16.36 3.94
C LYS A 30 5.74 -16.07 3.24
N ILE A 31 4.98 -17.10 2.91
CA ILE A 31 3.64 -16.97 2.32
C ILE A 31 2.69 -16.25 3.29
N GLU A 32 2.72 -16.58 4.58
CA GLU A 32 1.89 -15.92 5.59
C GLU A 32 2.26 -14.45 5.79
N ALA A 33 3.57 -14.15 5.86
CA ALA A 33 4.05 -12.78 5.95
C ALA A 33 3.61 -11.96 4.73
N LEU A 34 3.81 -12.50 3.52
CA LEU A 34 3.37 -11.85 2.29
C LEU A 34 1.84 -11.65 2.25
N LEU A 35 1.06 -12.61 2.75
CA LEU A 35 -0.39 -12.44 2.85
C LEU A 35 -0.77 -11.30 3.80
N ALA A 36 -0.03 -11.10 4.91
CA ALA A 36 -0.24 -9.98 5.80
C ALA A 36 0.04 -8.64 5.09
N ASP A 37 1.15 -8.53 4.37
CA ASP A 37 1.49 -7.34 3.59
C ASP A 37 0.42 -7.04 2.53
N LEU A 38 -0.02 -8.06 1.78
CA LEU A 38 -1.08 -7.93 0.78
C LEU A 38 -2.42 -7.48 1.38
N ARG A 39 -2.73 -7.82 2.62
CA ARG A 39 -3.93 -7.33 3.32
C ARG A 39 -3.84 -5.84 3.61
N VAL A 40 -2.65 -5.33 3.97
CA VAL A 40 -2.42 -3.89 4.14
C VAL A 40 -2.63 -3.18 2.81
N PHE A 41 -2.00 -3.65 1.73
CA PHE A 41 -2.20 -3.08 0.40
C PHE A 41 -3.65 -3.12 -0.04
N HIS A 42 -4.35 -4.24 0.18
CA HIS A 42 -5.76 -4.36 -0.15
C HIS A 42 -6.62 -3.34 0.61
N SER A 43 -6.38 -3.14 1.91
CA SER A 43 -7.11 -2.12 2.67
C SER A 43 -6.86 -0.71 2.13
N VAL A 44 -5.62 -0.40 1.75
CA VAL A 44 -5.29 0.92 1.18
C VAL A 44 -5.95 1.10 -0.18
N THR A 45 -5.91 0.09 -1.07
CA THR A 45 -6.54 0.21 -2.40
C THR A 45 -8.06 0.30 -2.32
N ILE A 46 -8.69 -0.41 -1.38
CA ILE A 46 -10.14 -0.24 -1.12
C ILE A 46 -10.44 1.18 -0.67
N LYS A 47 -9.65 1.76 0.25
CA LYS A 47 -9.84 3.15 0.66
C LYS A 47 -9.67 4.11 -0.52
N LEU A 48 -8.62 3.93 -1.34
CA LEU A 48 -8.35 4.76 -2.52
C LEU A 48 -9.45 4.74 -3.59
N GLN A 49 -10.35 3.78 -3.54
CA GLN A 49 -11.51 3.68 -4.44
C GLN A 49 -12.75 4.41 -3.90
N ALA A 50 -12.69 4.99 -2.70
CA ALA A 50 -13.78 5.77 -2.15
C ALA A 50 -13.98 7.09 -2.93
N GLU A 51 -15.23 7.51 -3.10
CA GLU A 51 -15.61 8.69 -3.89
C GLU A 51 -15.35 10.01 -3.15
N ASP A 52 -15.20 9.96 -1.83
CA ASP A 52 -15.10 11.11 -0.94
C ASP A 52 -13.67 11.44 -0.49
N LEU A 53 -12.65 10.91 -1.18
CA LEU A 53 -11.26 11.18 -0.85
C LEU A 53 -10.75 12.52 -1.39
N THR A 54 -10.12 13.30 -0.52
CA THR A 54 -9.35 14.47 -0.93
C THR A 54 -7.94 14.07 -1.38
N LEU A 55 -7.24 14.93 -2.12
CA LEU A 55 -5.82 14.71 -2.45
C LEU A 55 -4.93 14.67 -1.20
N ALA A 56 -5.32 15.33 -0.11
CA ALA A 56 -4.60 15.24 1.15
C ALA A 56 -4.74 13.85 1.78
N ASP A 57 -5.93 13.23 1.73
CA ASP A 57 -6.16 11.86 2.21
C ASP A 57 -5.38 10.84 1.37
N VAL A 58 -5.40 10.99 0.04
CA VAL A 58 -4.60 10.16 -0.87
C VAL A 58 -3.12 10.26 -0.54
N ARG A 59 -2.61 11.49 -0.30
CA ARG A 59 -1.21 11.70 0.08
C ARG A 59 -0.87 11.04 1.41
N ALA A 60 -1.73 11.18 2.43
CA ALA A 60 -1.54 10.52 3.72
C ALA A 60 -1.51 8.98 3.60
N LEU A 61 -2.37 8.40 2.77
CA LEU A 61 -2.36 6.96 2.49
C LEU A 61 -1.05 6.51 1.82
N PHE A 62 -0.59 7.26 0.81
CA PHE A 62 0.67 6.95 0.12
C PHE A 62 1.91 7.13 0.99
N ASP A 63 1.95 8.17 1.83
CA ASP A 63 3.04 8.38 2.78
C ASP A 63 3.10 7.24 3.82
N SER A 64 1.94 6.77 4.29
CA SER A 64 1.85 5.58 5.16
C SER A 64 2.38 4.33 4.47
N VAL A 65 2.02 4.09 3.20
CA VAL A 65 2.56 2.98 2.40
C VAL A 65 4.07 3.11 2.20
N ALA A 66 4.57 4.31 1.89
CA ALA A 66 6.00 4.58 1.71
C ALA A 66 6.82 4.35 2.99
N GLN A 67 6.23 4.63 4.16
CA GLN A 67 6.84 4.38 5.46
C GLN A 67 6.90 2.88 5.77
N HIS A 68 5.80 2.16 5.54
CA HIS A 68 5.71 0.74 5.87
C HIS A 68 6.44 -0.14 4.84
N PHE A 69 6.46 0.27 3.57
CA PHE A 69 7.10 -0.43 2.46
C PHE A 69 8.08 0.50 1.73
N PRO A 70 9.33 0.62 2.21
CA PRO A 70 10.31 1.53 1.61
C PRO A 70 10.57 1.28 0.12
N SER A 71 10.38 0.06 -0.36
CA SER A 71 10.48 -0.31 -1.78
C SER A 71 9.45 0.40 -2.67
N MET A 72 8.34 0.89 -2.11
CA MET A 72 7.29 1.60 -2.83
C MET A 72 7.57 3.10 -2.98
N LYS A 73 8.51 3.68 -2.21
CA LYS A 73 8.86 5.11 -2.26
C LYS A 73 9.08 5.65 -3.67
N PRO A 74 9.80 4.96 -4.58
CA PRO A 74 10.02 5.48 -5.94
C PRO A 74 8.75 5.62 -6.78
N LYS A 75 7.62 5.05 -6.34
CA LYS A 75 6.33 5.05 -7.04
C LYS A 75 5.27 5.91 -6.37
N VAL A 76 5.27 6.01 -5.04
CA VAL A 76 4.19 6.66 -4.28
C VAL A 76 4.64 7.91 -3.51
N SER A 77 5.94 8.18 -3.42
CA SER A 77 6.45 9.41 -2.80
C SER A 77 5.97 10.66 -3.53
N ALA A 78 5.84 11.77 -2.79
CA ALA A 78 5.61 13.10 -3.36
C ALA A 78 6.69 13.54 -4.37
N SER A 79 7.88 12.94 -4.30
CA SER A 79 9.01 13.17 -5.21
C SER A 79 9.22 12.05 -6.23
N ALA A 80 8.28 11.12 -6.36
CA ALA A 80 8.38 10.04 -7.33
C ALA A 80 8.39 10.59 -8.76
N SER A 81 9.12 9.94 -9.67
CA SER A 81 9.25 10.41 -11.06
C SER A 81 7.95 10.41 -11.87
N ILE A 82 6.91 9.75 -11.36
CA ILE A 82 5.56 9.77 -11.93
C ILE A 82 4.82 11.09 -11.63
N VAL A 83 5.24 11.82 -10.60
CA VAL A 83 4.66 13.11 -10.19
C VAL A 83 5.10 14.17 -11.20
N HIS A 84 4.15 14.71 -11.96
CA HIS A 84 4.47 15.61 -13.07
C HIS A 84 4.88 17.01 -12.59
N SER A 85 4.20 17.53 -11.56
CA SER A 85 4.51 18.82 -10.95
C SER A 85 4.50 18.72 -9.43
N PRO A 86 5.65 18.33 -8.81
CA PRO A 86 5.72 18.10 -7.37
C PRO A 86 5.31 19.31 -6.52
N THR A 87 5.71 20.52 -6.93
CA THR A 87 5.38 21.76 -6.21
C THR A 87 3.88 22.05 -6.24
N PHE A 88 3.25 21.90 -7.41
CA PHE A 88 1.81 22.14 -7.56
C PHE A 88 0.97 21.15 -6.76
N GLU A 89 1.30 19.85 -6.85
CA GLU A 89 0.60 18.83 -6.06
C GLU A 89 0.77 19.04 -4.55
N ALA A 90 1.98 19.41 -4.10
CA ALA A 90 2.23 19.73 -2.71
C ALA A 90 1.44 20.94 -2.22
N ALA A 91 1.32 21.99 -3.05
CA ALA A 91 0.51 23.16 -2.74
C ALA A 91 -0.97 22.79 -2.58
N ILE A 92 -1.53 21.96 -3.47
CA ILE A 92 -2.91 21.49 -3.34
C ILE A 92 -3.12 20.69 -2.06
N VAL A 93 -2.21 19.76 -1.74
CA VAL A 93 -2.26 19.00 -0.48
C VAL A 93 -2.23 19.95 0.73
N LYS A 94 -1.43 21.01 0.68
CA LYS A 94 -1.34 22.02 1.73
C LYS A 94 -2.63 22.83 1.91
N VAL A 95 -3.27 23.21 0.81
CA VAL A 95 -4.58 23.89 0.79
C VAL A 95 -5.65 23.00 1.42
N LEU A 96 -5.73 21.74 0.99
CA LEU A 96 -6.75 20.79 1.44
C LEU A 96 -6.56 20.33 2.89
N SER A 97 -5.32 20.27 3.37
CA SER A 97 -5.01 19.94 4.77
C SER A 97 -5.24 21.11 5.73
N CYS A 98 -5.88 22.20 5.29
CA CYS A 98 -6.15 23.41 6.07
C CYS A 98 -4.89 23.96 6.79
N SER A 99 -3.72 23.72 6.20
CA SER A 99 -2.40 24.08 6.76
C SER A 99 -1.80 25.28 6.03
N MET A 100 -2.65 26.18 5.52
CA MET A 100 -2.23 27.41 4.85
C MET A 100 -2.08 28.53 5.87
N ASN A 101 -0.86 29.03 6.03
CA ASN A 101 -0.60 30.29 6.73
C ASN A 101 -0.53 31.42 5.69
N ALA A 102 -0.79 32.67 6.09
CA ALA A 102 -0.78 33.84 5.19
C ALA A 102 0.54 34.03 4.38
N ILE A 103 1.64 33.44 4.86
CA ILE A 103 2.96 33.46 4.20
C ILE A 103 2.98 32.53 2.96
N ASP A 104 2.16 31.49 2.93
CA ASP A 104 2.15 30.48 1.86
C ASP A 104 1.47 30.95 0.57
N VAL A 105 0.70 32.05 0.65
CA VAL A 105 0.06 32.69 -0.51
C VAL A 105 1.06 33.55 -1.29
N LEU A 106 2.17 33.97 -0.68
CA LEU A 106 3.18 34.86 -1.26
C LEU A 106 4.30 34.13 -2.02
N LEU A 107 4.34 32.80 -1.97
CA LEU A 107 5.38 31.96 -2.58
C LEU A 107 4.86 30.99 -3.65
N LEU A 108 3.56 31.08 -3.99
CA LEU A 108 2.95 30.46 -5.17
C LEU A 108 3.02 31.43 -6.36
#